data_AF-T2J931-F1
#
_entry.id   AF-T2J931-F1
#
_cell.length_a   1.000
_cell.length_b   1.000
_cell.length_c   1.000
_cell.angle_alpha   90.00
_cell.angle_beta   90.00
_cell.angle_gamma   90.00
#
_symmetry.space_group_name_H-M   'P 1'
#
loop_
_entity.id
_entity.type
_entity.pdbx_description
1 polymer ?
#
loop_
_entity_poly.entity_id
_entity_poly.type
_entity_poly.pdbx_seq_one_letter_code
_entity_poly.pdbx_strand_id
1 'polypeptide(L)'
;MVDTALNLIEDGKIIITSQLNEREDSATLLIDIPCSFRQWEKEQEDLQTSDLTLASLKKWNENLQLSPRMTLILCQTLSAKMGGDLTLLDISPQSKPETLTRLQYLIPLVRLS
;
A
#
# COMPACT_ATOMS: atom_id res chain seq x y z
N MET A 1 -1.10 4.60 -3.43
CA MET A 1 -0.95 3.15 -3.16
C MET A 1 -0.41 2.40 -4.36
N VAL A 2 -1.05 2.48 -5.54
CA VAL A 2 -0.50 1.88 -6.77
C VAL A 2 0.86 2.46 -7.11
N ASP A 3 1.03 3.79 -7.08
CA ASP A 3 2.33 4.43 -7.32
C ASP A 3 3.39 3.98 -6.32
N THR A 4 3.01 3.86 -5.05
CA THR A 4 3.88 3.32 -3.99
C THR A 4 4.28 1.88 -4.29
N ALA A 5 3.34 1.03 -4.67
CA ALA A 5 3.61 -0.36 -5.06
C ALA A 5 4.57 -0.42 -6.26
N LEU A 6 4.37 0.41 -7.28
CA LEU A 6 5.26 0.51 -8.44
C LEU A 6 6.68 0.92 -8.05
N ASN A 7 6.83 1.81 -7.07
CA ASN A 7 8.14 2.22 -6.55
C ASN A 7 8.83 1.16 -5.67
N LEU A 8 8.09 0.15 -5.18
CA LEU A 8 8.63 -0.91 -4.33
C LEU A 8 9.05 -2.17 -5.12
N ILE A 9 8.56 -2.33 -6.34
CA ILE A 9 8.85 -3.48 -7.19
C ILE A 9 10.19 -3.27 -7.89
N GLU A 10 11.06 -4.27 -7.83
CA GLU A 10 12.29 -4.31 -8.63
C GLU A 10 12.04 -4.93 -10.02
N ASP A 11 11.31 -6.04 -10.06
CA ASP A 11 10.90 -6.75 -11.28
C ASP A 11 9.62 -7.57 -11.03
N GLY A 12 8.92 -7.95 -12.11
CA GLY A 12 7.75 -8.82 -12.07
C GLY A 12 6.43 -8.15 -12.44
N LYS A 13 5.31 -8.76 -12.02
CA LYS A 13 3.96 -8.32 -12.37
C LYS A 13 3.11 -8.13 -11.12
N ILE A 14 2.38 -7.01 -11.06
CA ILE A 14 1.28 -6.84 -10.11
C ILE A 14 0.08 -7.64 -10.63
N ILE A 15 -0.46 -8.53 -9.80
CA ILE A 15 -1.66 -9.30 -10.15
C ILE A 15 -2.83 -8.73 -9.34
N ILE A 16 -3.91 -8.35 -10.03
CA ILE A 16 -5.13 -7.84 -9.40
C ILE A 16 -6.24 -8.86 -9.65
N THR A 17 -6.79 -9.40 -8.56
CA THR A 17 -7.94 -10.30 -8.58
C THR A 17 -9.10 -9.64 -7.86
N SER A 18 -10.30 -9.71 -8.43
CA SER A 18 -11.53 -9.25 -7.77
C SER A 18 -12.44 -10.44 -7.49
N GLN A 19 -13.13 -10.39 -6.36
CA GLN A 19 -14.08 -11.40 -5.93
C GLN A 19 -15.32 -10.70 -5.40
N LEU A 20 -16.49 -11.09 -5.86
CA LEU A 20 -17.77 -10.59 -5.37
C LEU A 20 -18.37 -11.60 -4.40
N ASN A 21 -18.78 -11.15 -3.21
CA ASN A 21 -19.56 -11.95 -2.27
C ASN A 21 -20.94 -11.32 -2.09
N GLU A 22 -21.89 -11.73 -2.94
CA GLU A 22 -23.28 -11.25 -2.89
C GLU A 22 -23.97 -11.60 -1.57
N ARG A 23 -23.56 -12.68 -0.90
CA ARG A 23 -24.15 -13.10 0.37
C ARG A 23 -23.77 -12.18 1.52
N GLU A 24 -22.55 -11.66 1.49
CA GLU A 24 -22.01 -10.76 2.51
C GLU A 24 -22.07 -9.28 2.11
N ASP A 25 -22.74 -8.97 0.99
CA ASP A 25 -22.81 -7.62 0.41
C ASP A 25 -21.42 -6.94 0.36
N SER A 26 -20.42 -7.68 -0.07
CA SER A 26 -19.04 -7.21 -0.11
C SER A 26 -18.31 -7.62 -1.38
N ALA A 27 -17.29 -6.86 -1.75
CA ALA A 27 -16.34 -7.21 -2.78
C ALA A 27 -14.93 -7.20 -2.19
N THR A 28 -14.10 -8.15 -2.62
CA THR A 28 -12.70 -8.23 -2.21
C THR A 28 -11.81 -8.00 -3.42
N LEU A 29 -10.86 -7.07 -3.29
CA LEU A 29 -9.76 -6.90 -4.22
C LEU A 29 -8.49 -7.49 -3.58
N LEU A 30 -7.84 -8.40 -4.29
CA LEU A 30 -6.56 -8.98 -3.94
C LEU A 30 -5.52 -8.41 -4.91
N ILE A 31 -4.53 -7.68 -4.39
CA ILE A 31 -3.47 -7.07 -5.18
C ILE A 31 -2.16 -7.70 -4.73
N ASP A 32 -1.61 -8.60 -5.56
CA ASP A 32 -0.36 -9.29 -5.30
C ASP A 32 0.79 -8.52 -5.93
N ILE A 33 1.79 -8.20 -5.12
CA ILE A 33 2.89 -7.30 -5.44
C ILE A 33 4.20 -8.08 -5.21
N PRO A 34 5.05 -8.27 -6.23
CA PRO A 34 6.30 -9.01 -6.13
C PRO A 34 7.36 -8.20 -5.39
N CYS A 35 7.15 -8.02 -4.09
CA CYS A 35 7.97 -7.21 -3.22
C CYS A 35 7.94 -7.80 -1.80
N SER A 36 8.92 -7.44 -0.98
CA SER A 36 8.97 -7.88 0.41
C SER A 36 7.98 -7.12 1.27
N PHE A 37 7.29 -7.82 2.17
CA PHE A 37 6.37 -7.21 3.13
C PHE A 37 7.05 -6.07 3.92
N ARG A 38 8.32 -6.26 4.30
CA ARG A 38 9.12 -5.27 5.05
C ARG A 38 9.31 -3.95 4.31
N GLN A 39 9.21 -3.93 2.98
CA GLN A 39 9.32 -2.68 2.21
C GLN A 39 8.14 -1.74 2.48
N TRP A 40 6.99 -2.26 2.87
CA TRP A 40 5.83 -1.47 3.29
C TRP A 40 5.95 -0.91 4.70
N GLU A 41 6.81 -1.49 5.54
CA GLU A 41 7.09 -1.01 6.89
C GLU A 41 8.14 0.11 6.93
N LYS A 42 8.80 0.39 5.79
CA LYS A 42 9.81 1.44 5.69
C LYS A 42 9.22 2.80 6.06
N GLU A 43 9.78 3.39 7.10
CA GLU A 43 9.56 4.78 7.46
C GLU A 43 10.28 5.71 6.46
N GLN A 44 9.92 6.98 6.47
CA GLN A 44 10.65 7.97 5.70
C GLN A 44 12.04 8.13 6.32
N GLU A 45 13.09 8.19 5.50
CA GLU A 45 14.42 8.51 6.00
C GLU A 45 14.39 9.88 6.68
N ASP A 46 15.03 9.95 7.85
CA ASP A 46 15.15 11.17 8.62
C ASP A 46 15.94 12.19 7.79
N LEU A 47 15.41 13.41 7.68
CA LEU A 47 16.13 14.48 6.99
C LEU A 47 17.43 14.76 7.72
N GLN A 48 18.56 14.52 7.06
CA GLN A 48 19.84 15.05 7.49
C GLN A 48 19.78 16.58 7.35
N THR A 49 19.44 17.27 8.45
CA THR A 49 19.17 18.71 8.48
C THR A 49 20.42 19.58 8.59
N SER A 50 21.59 18.97 8.77
CA SER A 50 22.85 19.66 9.06
C SER A 50 23.26 20.69 8.02
N ASP A 51 22.86 20.50 6.75
CA ASP A 51 23.28 21.35 5.62
C ASP A 51 22.11 21.94 4.80
N LEU A 52 20.88 21.93 5.34
CA LEU A 52 19.70 22.37 4.59
C LEU A 52 19.43 23.87 4.74
N THR A 53 19.38 24.57 3.61
CA THR A 53 18.88 25.96 3.53
C THR A 53 17.36 26.00 3.57
N LEU A 54 16.78 27.16 3.91
CA LEU A 54 15.32 27.39 3.90
C LEU A 54 14.68 27.10 2.52
N ALA A 55 15.42 27.36 1.43
CA ALA A 55 14.98 27.05 0.08
C ALA A 55 14.97 25.53 -0.20
N SER A 56 15.97 24.81 0.31
CA SER A 56 16.06 23.34 0.24
C SER A 56 14.91 22.69 1.01
N LEU A 57 14.57 23.22 2.19
CA LEU A 57 13.44 22.76 3.01
C LEU A 57 12.09 23.00 2.34
N LYS A 58 11.88 24.17 1.71
CA LYS A 58 10.65 24.42 0.93
C LYS A 58 10.49 23.45 -0.23
N LYS A 59 11.56 23.23 -1.00
CA LYS A 59 11.56 22.25 -2.09
C LYS A 59 11.32 20.82 -1.60
N TRP A 60 11.87 20.45 -0.45
CA TRP A 60 11.63 19.14 0.14
C TRP A 60 10.17 18.97 0.58
N ASN A 61 9.60 20.00 1.22
CA ASN A 61 8.19 20.00 1.62
C ASN A 61 7.23 19.94 0.42
N GLU A 62 7.56 20.62 -0.68
CA GLU A 62 6.77 20.59 -1.93
C GLU A 62 6.84 19.23 -2.64
N ASN A 63 7.91 18.45 -2.41
CA ASN A 63 8.12 17.13 -3.01
C ASN A 63 8.00 15.99 -2.00
N LEU A 64 7.30 16.23 -0.87
CA LEU A 64 7.20 15.25 0.20
C LEU A 64 6.40 14.03 -0.28
N GLN A 65 7.14 13.03 -0.75
CA GLN A 65 6.59 11.71 -1.05
C GLN A 65 6.34 11.01 0.29
N LEU A 66 5.09 10.63 0.55
CA LEU A 66 4.75 9.80 1.70
C LEU A 66 5.56 8.50 1.63
N SER A 67 6.12 8.08 2.77
CA SER A 67 6.75 6.76 2.84
C SER A 67 5.73 5.66 2.52
N PRO A 68 6.20 4.45 2.15
CA PRO A 68 5.33 3.28 2.00
C PRO A 68 4.43 3.06 3.21
N ARG A 69 4.98 3.16 4.42
CA ARG A 69 4.23 2.98 5.66
C ARG A 69 3.16 4.05 5.86
N MET A 70 3.49 5.32 5.61
CA MET A 70 2.52 6.41 5.72
C MET A 70 1.40 6.26 4.71
N THR A 71 1.74 5.91 3.46
CA THR A 71 0.74 5.67 2.41
C THR A 71 -0.20 4.53 2.80
N LEU A 72 0.33 3.42 3.33
CA LEU A 72 -0.47 2.30 3.79
C LEU A 72 -1.43 2.72 4.90
N ILE A 73 -0.94 3.39 5.95
CA ILE A 73 -1.76 3.87 7.07
C ILE A 73 -2.90 4.78 6.60
N LEU A 74 -2.60 5.70 5.67
CA LEU A 74 -3.61 6.58 5.10
C LEU A 74 -4.68 5.80 4.35
N CYS A 75 -4.29 4.85 3.50
CA CYS A 75 -5.22 4.02 2.76
C CYS A 75 -6.06 3.12 3.69
N GLN A 76 -5.47 2.55 4.74
CA GLN A 76 -6.18 1.77 5.76
C GLN A 76 -7.19 2.61 6.52
N THR A 77 -6.80 3.83 6.91
CA THR A 77 -7.68 4.77 7.60
C THR A 77 -8.87 5.18 6.74
N LEU A 78 -8.62 5.49 5.46
CA LEU A 78 -9.69 5.83 4.51
C LEU A 78 -10.62 4.64 4.26
N SER A 79 -10.06 3.45 4.05
CA SER A 79 -10.81 2.20 3.91
C SER A 79 -11.76 1.97 5.09
N ALA A 80 -11.24 2.03 6.32
CA ALA A 80 -12.04 1.88 7.53
C ALA A 80 -13.13 2.96 7.66
N LYS A 81 -12.85 4.20 7.27
CA LYS A 81 -13.84 5.29 7.25
C LYS A 81 -14.97 5.05 6.24
N MET A 82 -14.70 4.32 5.16
CA MET A 82 -15.70 3.91 4.17
C MET A 82 -16.40 2.60 4.52
N GLY A 83 -16.13 2.02 5.69
CA GLY A 83 -16.71 0.73 6.13
C GLY A 83 -16.05 -0.49 5.48
N GLY A 84 -14.92 -0.31 4.80
CA GLY A 84 -14.08 -1.39 4.29
C GLY A 84 -12.97 -1.79 5.25
N ASP A 85 -12.16 -2.74 4.81
CA ASP A 85 -10.95 -3.16 5.51
C ASP A 85 -9.80 -3.38 4.52
N LEU A 86 -8.63 -2.81 4.81
CA LEU A 86 -7.43 -2.96 3.98
C LEU A 86 -6.32 -3.63 4.79
N THR A 87 -5.97 -4.85 4.42
CA THR A 87 -4.96 -5.66 5.11
C THR A 87 -3.74 -5.87 4.22
N LEU A 88 -2.56 -5.82 4.84
CA LEU A 88 -1.30 -6.22 4.21
C LEU A 88 -0.94 -7.63 4.69
N LEU A 89 -0.61 -8.54 3.77
CA LEU A 89 -0.29 -9.93 4.06
C LEU A 89 1.04 -10.31 3.40
N ASP A 90 1.90 -10.99 4.15
CA ASP A 90 3.04 -11.71 3.56
C ASP A 90 2.53 -13.05 3.01
N ILE A 91 2.58 -13.21 1.68
CA ILE A 91 2.19 -14.43 0.99
C ILE A 91 3.38 -15.07 0.28
N SER A 92 4.59 -14.76 0.73
CA SER A 92 5.82 -15.29 0.15
C SER A 92 5.83 -16.82 0.25
N PRO A 93 6.06 -17.54 -0.87
CA PRO A 93 6.13 -19.00 -0.87
C PRO A 93 7.33 -19.48 -0.02
N GLN A 94 7.08 -20.33 0.98
CA GLN A 94 8.13 -20.85 1.88
C GLN A 94 9.27 -21.58 1.17
N SER A 95 9.03 -22.07 -0.05
CA SER A 95 9.96 -22.90 -0.82
C SER A 95 10.79 -22.12 -1.86
N LYS A 96 10.56 -20.81 -2.02
CA LYS A 96 11.25 -20.00 -3.02
C LYS A 96 11.80 -18.71 -2.42
N PRO A 97 12.87 -18.15 -3.01
CA PRO A 97 13.42 -16.85 -2.58
C PRO A 97 12.55 -15.66 -3.01
N GLU A 98 11.51 -15.88 -3.82
CA GLU A 98 10.60 -14.85 -4.29
C GLU A 98 9.79 -14.27 -3.12
N THR A 99 9.84 -12.95 -2.95
CA THR A 99 9.01 -12.25 -1.96
C THR A 99 7.74 -11.75 -2.61
N LEU A 100 6.60 -11.99 -1.95
CA LEU A 100 5.29 -11.62 -2.47
C LEU A 100 4.43 -11.06 -1.34
N THR A 101 3.96 -9.83 -1.53
CA THR A 101 3.09 -9.15 -0.59
C THR A 101 1.71 -8.99 -1.20
N ARG A 102 0.67 -9.25 -0.42
CA ARG A 102 -0.73 -9.03 -0.82
C ARG A 102 -1.32 -7.85 -0.09
N LEU A 103 -1.88 -6.91 -0.84
CA LEU A 103 -2.88 -5.97 -0.33
C LEU A 103 -4.26 -6.57 -0.56
N GLN A 104 -4.98 -6.85 0.53
CA GLN A 104 -6.35 -7.35 0.50
C GLN A 104 -7.29 -6.21 0.91
N TYR A 105 -8.17 -5.79 0.01
CA TYR A 105 -9.15 -4.75 0.27
C TYR A 105 -10.57 -5.30 0.22
N LEU A 106 -11.24 -5.31 1.37
CA LEU A 106 -12.67 -5.58 1.51
C LEU A 106 -13.47 -4.28 1.36
N ILE A 107 -14.43 -4.29 0.45
CA ILE A 107 -15.26 -3.14 0.08
C ILE A 107 -16.73 -3.50 0.37
N PRO A 108 -17.43 -2.76 1.23
CA PRO A 108 -18.87 -2.95 1.40
C PRO A 108 -19.61 -2.49 0.15
N LEU A 109 -20.60 -3.28 -0.29
CA LEU A 109 -21.47 -2.91 -1.39
C LEU A 109 -22.63 -2.08 -0.86
N VAL A 110 -22.89 -0.95 -1.53
CA VAL A 110 -24.09 -0.16 -1.28
C VAL A 110 -25.15 -0.60 -2.28
N ARG A 111 -26.24 -1.19 -1.78
CA ARG A 111 -27.43 -1.43 -2.62
C ARG A 111 -28.15 -0.11 -2.80
N LEU A 112 -28.18 0.39 -4.04
CA LEU A 112 -29.04 1.51 -4.40
C LEU A 112 -30.48 0.96 -4.47
N SER A 113 -31.27 1.28 -3.45
CA SER A 113 -32.71 0.99 -3.37
C SER A 113 -33.54 1.97 -4.19
#